data_AF-A0A5C5TTI0-F1
#
_entry.id   AF-A0A5C5TTI0-F1
#
_cell.length_a   1.000
_cell.length_b   1.000
_cell.length_c   1.000
_cell.angle_alpha   90.00
_cell.angle_beta   90.00
_cell.angle_gamma   90.00
#
_symmetry.space_group_name_H-M   'P 1'
#
loop_
_entity.id
_entity.type
_entity.pdbx_description
1 polymer ?
#
loop_
_entity_poly.entity_id
_entity_poly.type
_entity_poly.pdbx_seq_one_letter_code
_entity_poly.pdbx_strand_id
1 'polypeptide(L)' 'MDRLIVERKLDSLHRCLQRIASRRPADVDALQTDLDLQDVLVLNCWRASRTDPLSRVMRG' A
#
# COMPACT_ATOMS: atom_id res chain seq x y z
N MET A 1 -17.95 -7.89 14.50
CA MET A 1 -17.30 -7.10 13.44
C MET A 1 -17.98 -7.44 12.14
N ASP A 2 -18.45 -6.44 11.40
CA ASP A 2 -19.24 -6.64 10.17
C ASP A 2 -18.36 -7.28 9.07
N ARG A 3 -18.87 -8.35 8.45
CA ARG A 3 -18.20 -9.09 7.36
C ARG A 3 -17.82 -8.18 6.21
N LEU A 4 -18.67 -7.20 5.86
CA LEU A 4 -18.39 -6.24 4.80
C LEU A 4 -17.17 -5.36 5.13
N ILE A 5 -16.99 -5.01 6.40
CA ILE A 5 -15.83 -4.22 6.85
C ILE A 5 -14.55 -5.06 6.74
N VAL A 6 -14.62 -6.35 7.06
CA VAL A 6 -13.49 -7.29 6.94
C VAL A 6 -13.09 -7.42 5.46
N GLU A 7 -14.04 -7.70 4.58
CA GLU A 7 -13.81 -7.88 3.14
C GLU A 7 -13.15 -6.62 2.52
N ARG A 8 -13.67 -5.44 2.83
CA ARG A 8 -13.07 -4.17 2.36
C ARG A 8 -11.64 -3.95 2.85
N LYS A 9 -11.33 -4.37 4.09
CA LYS A 9 -9.98 -4.28 4.63
C LYS A 9 -9.04 -5.23 3.89
N LEU A 10 -9.46 -6.48 3.66
CA LEU A 10 -8.67 -7.46 2.92
C LEU A 10 -8.40 -6.99 1.48
N ASP A 11 -9.40 -6.44 0.78
CA ASP A 11 -9.22 -5.89 -0.57
C ASP A 11 -8.22 -4.72 -0.60
N SER A 12 -8.30 -3.82 0.38
CA SER A 12 -7.35 -2.70 0.48
C SER A 12 -5.94 -3.19 0.80
N LEU A 13 -5.79 -4.16 1.70
CA LEU A 13 -4.50 -4.78 2.02
C LEU A 13 -3.91 -5.47 0.78
N HIS A 14 -4.70 -6.26 0.07
CA HIS A 14 -4.27 -6.98 -1.13
C HIS A 14 -3.76 -6.01 -2.20
N ARG A 15 -4.47 -4.90 -2.44
CA ARG A 15 -4.02 -3.85 -3.38
C ARG A 15 -2.71 -3.19 -2.94
N CYS A 16 -2.52 -2.94 -1.64
CA CYS A 16 -1.26 -2.38 -1.14
C CYS A 16 -0.09 -3.36 -1.37
N LEU A 17 -0.29 -4.64 -1.06
CA LEU A 17 0.73 -5.68 -1.27
C LEU A 17 1.10 -5.85 -2.74
N GLN A 18 0.11 -5.85 -3.64
CA GLN A 18 0.35 -5.92 -5.09
C GLN A 18 1.20 -4.73 -5.57
N ARG A 19 0.94 -3.53 -5.05
CA ARG A 19 1.68 -2.32 -5.44
C ARG A 19 3.10 -2.28 -4.89
N ILE A 20 3.33 -2.83 -3.69
CA ILE A 20 4.66 -3.02 -3.13
C ILE A 20 5.43 -4.04 -3.98
N ALA A 21 4.82 -5.18 -4.30
CA ALA A 21 5.43 -6.21 -5.11
C ALA A 21 5.79 -5.73 -6.52
N SER A 22 4.91 -4.97 -7.18
CA SER A 22 5.15 -4.43 -8.53
C SER A 22 6.25 -3.38 -8.59
N ARG A 23 6.67 -2.84 -7.44
CA ARG A 23 7.73 -1.83 -7.30
C ARG A 23 8.85 -2.34 -6.41
N ARG A 24 9.05 -3.64 -6.33
CA ARG A 24 10.15 -4.19 -5.57
C ARG A 24 11.47 -3.79 -6.26
N PRO A 25 12.38 -3.08 -5.57
CA PRO A 25 13.70 -2.77 -6.13
C PRO A 25 14.50 -4.06 -6.32
N ALA A 26 15.41 -4.06 -7.30
CA ALA A 26 16.30 -5.19 -7.55
C ALA A 26 17.28 -5.42 -6.38
N ASP A 27 17.75 -4.33 -5.78
CA ASP A 27 18.71 -4.30 -4.68
C ASP A 27 18.50 -3.06 -3.81
N VAL A 28 19.33 -2.93 -2.76
CA VAL A 28 19.25 -1.82 -1.81
C VAL A 28 19.73 -0.50 -2.43
N ASP A 29 20.71 -0.54 -3.33
CA ASP A 29 21.26 0.67 -3.95
C ASP A 29 20.22 1.35 -4.84
N ALA A 30 19.51 0.56 -5.66
CA ALA A 30 18.39 1.03 -6.48
C ALA A 30 17.29 1.70 -5.65
N LEU A 31 17.03 1.19 -4.44
CA LEU A 31 16.10 1.83 -3.51
C LEU A 31 16.66 3.15 -2.99
N GLN A 32 17.91 3.19 -2.56
CA GLN A 32 18.54 4.38 -1.98
C GLN A 32 18.64 5.54 -2.98
N THR A 33 18.83 5.24 -4.26
CA THR A 33 18.99 6.27 -5.31
C THR A 33 17.68 6.81 -5.88
N ASP A 34 16.55 6.16 -5.61
CA ASP A 34 15.24 6.53 -6.16
C ASP A 34 14.26 6.95 -5.05
N LEU A 35 14.12 8.27 -4.87
CA LEU A 35 13.24 8.86 -3.84
C LEU A 35 11.76 8.59 -4.12
N ASP A 36 11.34 8.61 -5.39
CA ASP A 36 9.95 8.32 -5.76
C ASP A 36 9.60 6.87 -5.43
N LEU A 37 10.54 5.95 -5.63
CA LEU A 37 10.40 4.55 -5.26
C LEU A 37 10.28 4.37 -3.74
N GLN A 38 11.12 5.06 -2.97
CA GLN A 38 11.07 5.06 -1.51
C GLN A 38 9.70 5.56 -1.02
N ASP A 39 9.22 6.69 -1.52
CA ASP A 39 7.94 7.27 -1.13
C ASP A 39 6.76 6.35 -1.43
N VAL A 40 6.75 5.73 -2.61
CA VAL A 40 5.69 4.79 -2.98
C VAL A 40 5.70 3.57 -2.06
N LEU A 41 6.86 3.01 -1.73
CA LEU A 41 6.96 1.86 -0.85
C LEU A 41 6.55 2.20 0.59
N VAL A 42 7.07 3.29 1.16
CA VAL A 42 6.73 3.76 2.52
C VAL A 42 5.22 4.00 2.64
N LEU A 43 4.62 4.69 1.67
CA LEU A 43 3.19 4.99 1.68
C LEU A 43 2.32 3.72 1.65
N ASN A 44 2.66 2.74 0.81
CA ASN A 44 1.87 1.51 0.72
C ASN A 44 2.11 0.57 1.90
N CYS A 45 3.32 0.53 2.47
CA CYS A 45 3.57 -0.19 3.73
C CYS A 45 2.78 0.40 4.89
N TRP A 46 2.75 1.72 5.00
CA TRP A 46 1.96 2.41 6.03
C TRP A 46 0.46 2.10 5.88
N ARG A 47 -0.09 2.18 4.66
CA ARG A 47 -1.48 1.82 4.35
C ARG A 47 -1.82 0.34 4.59
N ALA A 48 -0.87 -0.56 4.35
CA ALA A 48 -1.06 -1.98 4.63
C ALA A 48 -1.15 -2.23 6.15
N SER A 49 -0.30 -1.57 6.94
CA SER A 49 -0.31 -1.70 8.41
C SER A 49 -1.57 -1.08 9.03
N ARG A 50 -1.97 0.09 8.55
CA ARG A 50 -3.21 0.77 8.90
C ARG A 50 -4.21 0.51 7.81
N THR A 51 -4.77 -0.69 7.77
CA THR A 51 -5.84 -1.07 6.83
C THR A 51 -7.03 -0.10 6.95
N ASP A 52 -6.91 1.00 6.20
CA ASP A 52 -7.75 2.19 6.26
C ASP A 52 -8.95 1.96 5.34
N PRO A 53 -10.18 2.01 5.87
CA PRO A 53 -11.35 1.68 5.08
C PRO A 53 -11.77 2.78 4.10
N LEU A 54 -11.16 3.97 4.06
CA LEU A 54 -11.82 5.16 3.48
C LEU A 54 -10.99 6.13 2.62
N SER A 55 -9.68 5.97 2.43
CA SER A 55 -8.89 7.00 1.71
C SER A 55 -9.19 7.19 0.21
N ARG A 56 -10.19 6.51 -0.37
CA ARG A 56 -10.56 6.64 -1.80
C ARG A 56 -12.02 7.02 -2.07
N VAL A 57 -12.87 7.16 -1.04
CA VAL A 57 -14.28 7.60 -1.21
C VAL A 57 -14.43 9.13 -1.12
N MET A 58 -13.45 9.86 -0.58
CA MET A 58 -13.50 11.33 -0.43
C MET A 58 -12.62 12.14 -1.41
N ARG A 59 -12.19 11.53 -2.54
CA ARG A 59 -11.63 12.29 -3.68
C ARG A 59 -12.53 12.11 -4.89
N GLY A 60 -13.76 12.58 -4.74
CA GLY A 60 -14.66 13.01 -5.79
C GLY A 60 -15.02 14.46 -5.50
#